data_AF-A0A7J4V1Q5-F1
#
_entry.id   AF-A0A7J4V1Q5-F1
#
_cell.length_a   1.000
_cell.length_b   1.000
_cell.length_c   1.000
_cell.angle_alpha   90.00
_cell.angle_beta   90.00
_cell.angle_gamma   90.00
#
_symmetry.space_group_name_H-M   'P 1'
#
loop_
_entity.id
_entity.type
_entity.pdbx_description
1 polymer ?
#
loop_
_entity_poly.entity_id
_entity_poly.type
_entity_poly.pdbx_seq_one_letter_code
_entity_poly.pdbx_strand_id
1 'polypeptide(L)'
;RLVEIASKKKLSELRKGIPSYPTLRGAVSFKTEDKAKVLKKLKAEMTTIESEELLTMDGFRHQFADGWALVRPSGTEPKVRMLAEARDEARAQEIMRLMTDAVRRCVK
;
A
#
# COMPACT_ATOMS: atom_id res chain seq x y z
N ARG A 1 -9.40 -22.00 17.85
CA ARG A 1 -10.49 -21.23 17.18
C ARG A 1 -10.59 -21.54 15.68
N LEU A 2 -9.55 -21.37 14.85
CA LEU A 2 -9.65 -21.73 13.41
C LEU A 2 -10.02 -23.21 13.17
N VAL A 3 -9.40 -24.14 13.90
CA VAL A 3 -9.69 -25.58 13.83
C VAL A 3 -11.14 -25.91 14.20
N GLU A 4 -11.73 -25.18 15.14
CA GLU A 4 -13.13 -25.34 15.56
C GLU A 4 -14.12 -24.81 14.51
N ILE A 5 -13.73 -23.79 13.73
CA ILE A 5 -14.53 -23.27 12.60
C ILE A 5 -14.45 -24.27 11.44
N ALA A 6 -13.25 -24.81 11.18
CA ALA A 6 -13.02 -25.80 10.13
C ALA A 6 -13.72 -27.14 10.40
N SER A 7 -13.96 -27.50 11.68
CA SER A 7 -14.74 -28.70 12.02
C SER A 7 -16.25 -28.51 11.83
N LYS A 8 -16.75 -27.27 11.74
CA LYS A 8 -18.17 -26.94 11.55
C LYS A 8 -18.56 -26.70 10.08
N LYS A 9 -17.66 -26.14 9.26
CA LYS A 9 -17.88 -25.90 7.81
C LYS A 9 -16.59 -25.95 7.02
N LYS A 10 -16.71 -26.25 5.72
CA LYS A 10 -15.57 -26.17 4.78
C LYS A 10 -15.09 -24.73 4.66
N LEU A 11 -13.79 -24.52 4.88
CA LEU A 11 -13.17 -23.19 4.76
C LEU A 11 -13.32 -22.59 3.36
N SER A 12 -13.38 -23.42 2.31
CA SER A 12 -13.60 -22.98 0.94
C SER A 12 -14.98 -22.34 0.72
N GLU A 13 -16.01 -22.79 1.44
CA GLU A 13 -17.36 -22.21 1.38
C GLU A 13 -17.41 -20.89 2.14
N LEU A 14 -16.77 -20.83 3.31
CA LEU A 14 -16.66 -19.58 4.09
C LEU A 14 -15.92 -18.49 3.30
N ARG A 15 -14.86 -18.87 2.56
CA ARG A 15 -14.12 -17.94 1.70
C ARG A 15 -14.99 -17.31 0.61
N LYS A 16 -15.95 -18.04 0.04
CA LYS A 16 -16.83 -17.51 -1.02
C LYS A 16 -17.74 -16.37 -0.55
N GLY A 17 -18.03 -16.29 0.76
CA GLY A 17 -18.84 -15.21 1.34
C GLY A 17 -18.04 -13.94 1.67
N ILE A 18 -16.72 -13.95 1.51
CA ILE A 18 -15.86 -12.80 1.80
C ILE A 18 -15.66 -12.01 0.50
N PRO A 19 -15.97 -10.70 0.47
CA PRO A 19 -15.70 -9.87 -0.71
C PRO A 19 -14.22 -9.89 -1.09
N SER A 20 -13.94 -10.01 -2.39
CA SER A 20 -12.58 -9.97 -2.92
C SER A 20 -12.22 -8.53 -3.27
N TYR A 21 -11.09 -8.05 -2.76
CA TYR A 21 -10.51 -6.77 -3.12
C TYR A 21 -9.12 -7.03 -3.74
N PRO A 22 -8.91 -6.69 -5.03
CA PRO A 22 -7.59 -6.83 -5.64
C PRO A 22 -6.55 -5.99 -4.90
N THR A 23 -5.53 -6.65 -4.35
CA THR A 23 -4.39 -6.00 -3.67
C THR A 23 -3.14 -6.10 -4.54
N LEU A 24 -2.61 -4.97 -4.98
CA LEU A 24 -1.35 -4.87 -5.69
C LEU A 24 -0.20 -4.54 -4.74
N ARG A 25 1.00 -5.03 -5.08
CA ARG A 25 2.23 -4.80 -4.29
C ARG A 25 3.34 -4.31 -5.21
N GLY A 26 4.06 -3.29 -4.77
CA GLY A 26 5.19 -2.71 -5.49
C GLY A 26 6.33 -2.32 -4.55
N ALA A 27 7.51 -2.13 -5.11
CA ALA A 27 8.64 -1.57 -4.38
C ALA A 27 9.57 -0.77 -5.30
N VAL A 28 10.17 0.30 -4.76
CA VAL A 28 11.21 1.09 -5.44
C VAL A 28 12.44 1.14 -4.55
N SER A 29 13.57 0.66 -5.06
CA SER A 29 14.86 0.67 -4.36
C SER A 29 15.57 2.01 -4.54
N PHE A 30 16.35 2.40 -3.54
CA PHE A 30 17.22 3.58 -3.55
C PHE A 30 18.61 3.21 -3.01
N LYS A 31 19.60 4.09 -3.15
CA LYS A 31 20.92 3.85 -2.53
C LYS A 31 20.87 4.14 -1.04
N THR A 32 21.50 3.32 -0.22
CA THR A 32 21.50 3.49 1.25
C THR A 32 21.91 4.89 1.70
N GLU A 33 22.86 5.51 0.99
CA GLU A 33 23.35 6.87 1.23
C GLU A 33 22.24 7.93 1.08
N ASP A 34 21.28 7.71 0.19
CA ASP A 34 20.19 8.66 -0.09
C ASP A 34 19.03 8.54 0.91
N LYS A 35 19.07 7.60 1.86
CA LYS A 35 17.93 7.28 2.75
C LYS A 35 17.30 8.51 3.39
N ALA A 36 18.11 9.39 4.00
CA ALA A 36 17.59 10.59 4.68
C ALA A 36 16.92 11.56 3.70
N LYS A 37 17.49 11.74 2.51
CA LYS A 37 16.96 12.60 1.44
C LYS A 37 15.65 12.04 0.90
N VAL A 38 15.60 10.73 0.64
CA VAL A 38 14.40 10.02 0.17
C VAL A 38 13.27 10.14 1.18
N LEU A 39 13.53 9.92 2.48
CA LEU A 39 12.52 10.05 3.54
C LEU A 39 11.96 11.48 3.64
N LYS A 40 12.81 12.50 3.55
CA LYS A 40 12.38 13.90 3.56
C LYS A 40 11.51 14.23 2.35
N LYS A 41 11.93 13.81 1.15
CA LYS A 41 11.17 14.01 -0.10
C LYS A 41 9.84 13.26 -0.06
N LEU A 42 9.83 12.00 0.42
CA LEU A 42 8.60 11.21 0.56
C LEU A 42 7.60 11.92 1.47
N LYS A 43 8.03 12.40 2.64
CA LYS A 43 7.12 13.11 3.55
C LYS A 43 6.46 14.31 2.90
N ALA A 44 7.21 15.10 2.14
CA ALA A 44 6.66 16.25 1.40
C ALA A 44 5.73 15.80 0.26
N GLU A 45 6.16 14.84 -0.55
CA GLU A 45 5.39 14.35 -1.70
C GLU A 45 4.06 13.73 -1.27
N MET A 46 4.06 12.88 -0.24
CA MET A 46 2.84 12.21 0.22
C MET A 46 1.79 13.20 0.73
N THR A 47 2.20 14.34 1.31
CA THR A 47 1.24 15.37 1.73
C THR A 47 0.60 16.15 0.57
N THR A 48 1.11 16.01 -0.65
CA THR A 48 0.53 16.66 -1.85
C THR A 48 -0.52 15.82 -2.55
N ILE A 49 -0.63 14.54 -2.21
CA ILE A 49 -1.60 13.64 -2.83
C ILE A 49 -2.96 13.86 -2.18
N GLU A 50 -3.96 14.20 -3.00
CA GLU A 50 -5.34 14.35 -2.56
C GLU A 50 -5.93 12.98 -2.21
N SER A 51 -6.46 12.87 -0.99
CA SER A 51 -7.12 11.68 -0.45
C SER A 51 -8.07 12.10 0.66
N GLU A 52 -9.09 11.29 0.96
CA GLU A 52 -10.05 11.58 2.03
C GLU A 52 -9.39 11.62 3.40
N GLU A 53 -8.40 10.75 3.61
CA GLU A 53 -7.63 10.69 4.85
C GLU A 53 -6.19 10.25 4.56
N LEU A 54 -5.25 10.83 5.32
CA LEU A 54 -3.84 10.42 5.35
C LEU A 54 -3.44 10.00 6.77
N LEU A 55 -3.17 8.71 6.97
CA LEU A 55 -2.67 8.17 8.24
C LEU A 55 -1.16 7.95 8.17
N THR A 56 -0.41 8.50 9.13
CA THR A 56 1.06 8.50 9.11
C THR A 56 1.73 7.65 10.20
N MET A 57 1.02 6.68 10.78
CA MET A 57 1.51 5.89 11.91
C MET A 57 2.64 4.90 11.54
N ASP A 58 2.50 4.20 10.40
CA ASP A 58 3.49 3.24 9.90
C ASP A 58 3.68 3.37 8.39
N GLY A 59 4.24 4.51 7.98
CA GLY A 59 4.31 4.93 6.58
C GLY A 59 3.23 5.96 6.27
N PHE A 60 2.78 6.03 5.02
CA PHE A 60 1.78 6.96 4.52
C PHE A 60 0.63 6.16 3.94
N ARG A 61 -0.47 6.06 4.68
CA ARG A 61 -1.68 5.39 4.23
C ARG A 61 -2.68 6.42 3.74
N HIS A 62 -2.93 6.42 2.43
CA HIS A 62 -3.96 7.24 1.79
C HIS A 62 -5.26 6.46 1.70
N GLN A 63 -6.34 7.04 2.18
CA GLN A 63 -7.70 6.52 2.05
C GLN A 63 -8.42 7.26 0.91
N PHE A 64 -8.97 6.49 -0.03
CA PHE A 64 -9.83 6.97 -1.10
C PHE A 64 -11.24 6.38 -0.92
N ALA A 65 -12.24 6.97 -1.58
CA ALA A 65 -13.63 6.51 -1.52
C ALA A 65 -13.80 5.02 -1.90
N ASP A 66 -12.94 4.53 -2.80
CA ASP A 66 -13.06 3.23 -3.46
C ASP A 66 -11.82 2.33 -3.30
N GLY A 67 -10.86 2.75 -2.47
CA GLY A 67 -9.62 2.02 -2.25
C GLY A 67 -8.68 2.71 -1.27
N TRP A 68 -7.50 2.15 -1.10
CA TRP A 68 -6.46 2.72 -0.25
C TRP A 68 -5.08 2.38 -0.78
N ALA A 69 -4.10 3.20 -0.42
CA ALA A 69 -2.69 2.94 -0.64
C ALA A 69 -1.91 2.98 0.66
N LEU A 70 -0.83 2.20 0.76
CA LEU A 70 0.16 2.32 1.82
C LEU A 70 1.56 2.42 1.22
N VAL A 71 2.23 3.54 1.48
CA VAL A 71 3.63 3.77 1.10
C VAL A 71 4.50 3.74 2.35
N ARG A 72 5.43 2.79 2.43
CA ARG A 72 6.27 2.61 3.61
C ARG A 72 7.75 2.42 3.26
N PRO A 73 8.67 3.21 3.81
CA PRO A 73 10.09 2.90 3.73
C PRO A 73 10.40 1.60 4.49
N SER A 74 11.18 0.71 3.91
CA SER A 74 11.63 -0.50 4.59
C SER A 74 12.62 -0.15 5.70
N GLY A 75 12.43 -0.73 6.89
CA GLY A 75 13.33 -0.53 8.03
C GLY A 75 14.69 -1.19 7.82
N THR A 76 14.71 -2.34 7.14
CA THR A 76 15.89 -3.21 7.00
C THR A 76 16.55 -3.17 5.62
N GLU A 77 15.89 -2.60 4.61
CA GLU A 77 16.38 -2.60 3.22
C GLU A 77 16.24 -1.20 2.62
N PRO A 78 17.11 -0.77 1.69
CA PRO A 78 17.01 0.54 1.06
C PRO A 78 15.96 0.54 -0.06
N LYS A 79 14.70 0.33 0.31
CA LYS A 79 13.55 0.35 -0.60
C LYS A 79 12.30 0.91 0.05
N VAL A 80 11.44 1.53 -0.75
CA VAL A 80 10.09 1.95 -0.38
C VAL A 80 9.12 0.91 -0.90
N ARG A 81 8.26 0.38 -0.03
CA ARG A 81 7.23 -0.60 -0.38
C ARG A 81 5.90 0.13 -0.54
N MET A 82 5.10 -0.35 -1.48
CA MET A 82 3.80 0.21 -1.81
C MET A 82 2.77 -0.92 -1.87
N LEU A 83 1.60 -0.67 -1.30
CA LEU A 83 0.41 -1.49 -1.45
C LEU A 83 -0.70 -0.61 -1.99
N ALA A 84 -1.51 -1.15 -2.88
CA ALA A 84 -2.76 -0.51 -3.31
C ALA A 84 -3.84 -1.58 -3.33
N GLU A 85 -5.02 -1.24 -2.82
CA GLU A 85 -6.18 -2.10 -2.83
C GLU A 85 -7.40 -1.27 -3.19
N ALA A 86 -8.28 -1.83 -4.01
CA ALA A 86 -9.51 -1.17 -4.41
C ALA A 86 -10.62 -2.18 -4.65
N ARG A 87 -11.83 -1.69 -4.93
CA ARG A 87 -13.00 -2.51 -5.28
C ARG A 87 -12.79 -3.34 -6.55
N ASP A 88 -12.02 -2.83 -7.50
CA ASP A 88 -11.68 -3.52 -8.73
C ASP A 88 -10.19 -3.35 -9.09
N GLU A 89 -9.73 -4.19 -10.01
CA GLU A 89 -8.32 -4.25 -10.37
C GLU A 89 -7.84 -3.01 -11.12
N ALA A 90 -8.67 -2.43 -11.99
CA ALA A 90 -8.31 -1.24 -12.76
C ALA A 90 -8.04 -0.08 -11.81
N ARG A 91 -8.91 0.11 -10.81
CA ARG A 91 -8.74 1.13 -9.79
C ARG A 91 -7.52 0.89 -8.91
N ALA A 92 -7.27 -0.36 -8.50
CA ALA A 92 -6.07 -0.69 -7.74
C ALA A 92 -4.80 -0.36 -8.53
N GLN A 93 -4.80 -0.58 -9.85
CA GLN A 93 -3.69 -0.22 -10.74
C GLN A 93 -3.51 1.29 -10.87
N GLU A 94 -4.58 2.08 -10.95
CA GLU A 94 -4.51 3.55 -10.95
C GLU A 94 -3.85 4.08 -9.68
N ILE A 95 -4.34 3.63 -8.52
CA ILE A 95 -3.79 4.00 -7.22
C ILE A 95 -2.31 3.59 -7.15
N MET A 96 -1.97 2.37 -7.57
CA MET A 96 -0.58 1.90 -7.58
C MET A 96 0.32 2.74 -8.50
N ARG A 97 -0.17 3.13 -9.68
CA ARG A 97 0.58 4.00 -10.62
C ARG A 97 0.86 5.37 -9.98
N LEU A 98 -0.17 6.00 -9.41
CA LEU A 98 -0.05 7.29 -8.70
C LEU A 98 1.03 7.24 -7.62
N MET A 99 0.98 6.22 -6.75
CA MET A 99 1.96 6.04 -5.67
C MET A 99 3.37 5.76 -6.21
N THR A 100 3.47 4.92 -7.23
CA THR A 100 4.76 4.57 -7.83
C THR A 100 5.45 5.79 -8.44
N ASP A 101 4.70 6.63 -9.14
CA ASP A 101 5.25 7.84 -9.75
C ASP A 101 5.68 8.87 -8.70
N ALA A 102 4.88 9.05 -7.64
CA ALA A 102 5.26 9.87 -6.49
C ALA A 102 6.56 9.39 -5.83
N VAL A 103 6.65 8.09 -5.52
CA VAL A 103 7.86 7.51 -4.92
C VAL A 103 9.07 7.64 -5.85
N ARG A 104 8.91 7.43 -7.17
CA ARG A 104 10.00 7.59 -8.14
C ARG A 104 10.54 9.03 -8.21
N ARG A 105 9.69 10.05 -8.03
CA ARG A 105 10.14 11.46 -7.91
C ARG A 105 11.00 11.69 -6.67
N CYS A 106 10.75 10.95 -5.59
CA CYS A 106 11.51 11.05 -4.35
C CYS A 106 12.86 10.31 -4.39
N VAL A 107 12.96 9.23 -5.17
CA VAL A 107 14.15 8.37 -5.24
C VAL A 107 15.20 8.89 -6.25
N LYS A 108 14.80 9.74 -7.19
CA LYS A 108 15.71 10.44 -8.11
C LYS A 108 16.54 11.54 -7.41
#